data_AF-A0A387BQ13-F1
#
_entry.id   AF-A0A387BQ13-F1
#
_cell.length_a   1.000
_cell.length_b   1.000
_cell.length_c   1.000
_cell.angle_alpha   90.00
_cell.angle_beta   90.00
_cell.angle_gamma   90.00
#
_symmetry.space_group_name_H-M   'P 1'
#
loop_
_entity.id
_entity.type
_entity.pdbx_description
1 polymer ?
#
loop_
_entity_poly.entity_id
_entity_poly.type
_entity_poly.pdbx_seq_one_letter_code
_entity_poly.pdbx_strand_id
1 'polypeptide(L)'
;MNEFIEQCRAEWKRLGVPEPVADEMADELAADLAAAEADGQSISGFLGAGASDPRGFAASWASSRGVVPAPVLPAAGIRRGRAVLVAFTAVAAIVFVGAVLLLATGEPKIALLTTGRLAGSPAGGTFAPPPSRVLASGAAPIEWVLLAFSVVALGFCAWGWVRRGGLTTQEAAGRRRSTS
;
A
#
# COMPACT_ATOMS: atom_id res chain seq x y z
N MET A 1 -18.90 27.66 12.21
CA MET A 1 -19.01 26.40 12.97
C MET A 1 -20.42 25.83 12.92
N ASN A 2 -21.42 26.56 13.44
CA ASN A 2 -22.77 26.01 13.65
C ASN A 2 -23.46 25.48 12.38
N GLU A 3 -23.30 26.15 11.24
CA GLU A 3 -23.86 25.69 9.96
C GLU A 3 -23.35 24.29 9.53
N PHE A 4 -22.08 23.96 9.81
CA PHE A 4 -21.51 22.65 9.48
C PHE A 4 -22.20 21.54 10.29
N ILE A 5 -22.44 21.78 11.57
CA ILE A 5 -23.09 20.83 12.49
C ILE A 5 -24.55 20.63 12.09
N GLU A 6 -25.27 21.71 11.76
CA GLU A 6 -26.65 21.62 11.26
C GLU A 6 -26.75 20.82 9.96
N GLN A 7 -25.80 21.00 9.03
CA GLN A 7 -25.73 20.19 7.82
C GLN A 7 -25.45 18.71 8.13
N CYS A 8 -24.59 18.41 9.11
CA CYS A 8 -24.34 17.04 9.56
C CYS A 8 -25.59 16.42 10.18
N ARG A 9 -26.30 17.17 11.04
CA ARG A 9 -27.54 16.75 11.69
C ARG A 9 -28.63 16.42 10.68
N ALA A 10 -28.83 17.30 9.69
CA ALA A 10 -29.77 17.07 8.60
C ALA A 10 -29.42 15.81 7.79
N GLU A 11 -28.14 15.55 7.58
CA GLU A 11 -27.68 14.36 6.87
C GLU A 11 -27.88 13.09 7.71
N TRP A 12 -27.58 13.09 9.01
CA TRP A 12 -27.86 11.95 9.89
C TRP A 12 -29.34 11.59 9.91
N LYS A 13 -30.22 12.59 9.98
CA LYS A 13 -31.66 12.40 9.86
C LYS A 13 -32.05 11.77 8.52
N ARG A 14 -31.43 12.22 7.41
CA ARG A 14 -31.63 11.64 6.07
C ARG A 14 -31.16 10.18 5.99
N LEU A 15 -30.10 9.82 6.72
CA LEU A 15 -29.57 8.46 6.80
C LEU A 15 -30.38 7.55 7.74
N GLY A 16 -31.41 8.08 8.41
CA GLY A 16 -32.27 7.32 9.31
C GLY A 16 -31.72 7.19 10.74
N VAL A 17 -30.75 8.02 11.12
CA VAL A 17 -30.30 8.12 12.53
C VAL A 17 -31.45 8.70 13.36
N PRO A 18 -31.83 8.07 14.49
CA PRO A 18 -32.85 8.64 15.37
C PRO A 18 -32.46 10.03 15.86
N GLU A 19 -33.41 10.97 15.88
CA GLU A 19 -33.18 12.36 16.32
C GLU A 19 -32.39 12.48 17.64
N PRO A 20 -32.74 11.79 18.74
CA PRO A 20 -31.99 11.93 19.99
C PRO A 20 -30.53 11.48 19.88
N VAL A 21 -30.24 10.51 18.99
CA VAL A 21 -28.87 10.06 18.72
C VAL A 21 -28.14 11.06 17.83
N ALA A 22 -28.82 11.65 16.85
CA ALA A 22 -28.25 12.69 16.01
C ALA A 22 -27.92 13.97 16.82
N ASP A 23 -28.74 14.30 17.81
CA ASP A 23 -28.50 15.40 18.75
C ASP A 23 -27.25 15.14 19.61
N GLU A 24 -27.15 13.95 20.22
CA GLU A 24 -25.96 13.54 20.99
C GLU A 24 -24.69 13.59 20.14
N MET A 25 -24.73 13.05 18.92
CA MET A 25 -23.60 13.10 17.97
C MET A 25 -23.23 14.54 17.56
N ALA A 26 -24.21 15.44 17.47
CA ALA A 26 -23.97 16.84 17.14
C ALA A 26 -23.28 17.57 18.30
N ASP A 27 -23.71 17.29 19.53
CA ASP A 27 -23.13 17.89 20.74
C ASP A 27 -21.68 17.42 20.95
N GLU A 28 -21.41 16.13 20.75
CA GLU A 28 -20.04 15.59 20.77
C GLU A 28 -19.15 16.26 19.71
N LEU A 29 -19.63 16.36 18.46
CA LEU A 29 -18.89 17.02 17.39
C LEU A 29 -18.64 18.50 17.69
N ALA A 30 -19.62 19.19 18.28
CA ALA A 30 -19.49 20.57 18.71
C ALA A 30 -18.40 20.73 19.79
N ALA A 31 -18.37 19.81 20.76
CA ALA A 31 -17.35 19.79 21.81
C ALA A 31 -15.95 19.55 21.25
N ASP A 32 -15.80 18.58 20.35
CA ASP A 32 -14.53 18.25 19.69
C ASP A 32 -14.00 19.43 18.87
N LEU A 33 -14.87 20.11 18.12
CA LEU A 33 -14.50 21.29 17.34
C LEU A 33 -14.14 22.49 18.21
N ALA A 34 -14.84 22.69 19.33
CA ALA A 34 -14.51 23.74 20.29
C ALA A 34 -13.16 23.49 20.96
N ALA A 35 -12.84 22.23 21.29
CA ALA A 35 -11.53 21.85 21.83
C ALA A 35 -10.42 22.10 20.80
N ALA A 36 -10.62 21.70 19.54
CA ALA A 36 -9.68 21.96 18.46
C ALA A 36 -9.43 23.47 18.24
N GLU A 37 -10.50 24.28 18.29
CA GLU A 37 -10.38 25.74 18.20
C GLU A 37 -9.60 26.34 19.37
N ALA A 38 -9.82 25.84 20.60
CA ALA A 38 -9.06 26.26 21.78
C ALA A 38 -7.56 25.92 21.66
N ASP A 39 -7.23 24.82 20.97
CA ASP A 39 -5.86 24.44 20.62
C ASP A 39 -5.29 25.22 19.41
N GLY A 40 -6.06 26.17 18.86
CA GLY A 40 -5.67 26.98 17.70
C GLY A 40 -5.73 26.24 16.36
N GLN A 41 -6.36 25.07 16.32
CA GLN A 41 -6.54 24.28 15.11
C GLN A 41 -7.80 24.72 14.36
N SER A 42 -7.67 25.03 13.07
CA SER A 42 -8.83 25.34 12.23
C SER A 42 -9.66 24.07 11.96
N ILE A 43 -10.95 24.25 11.64
CA ILE A 43 -11.86 23.15 11.25
C ILE A 43 -11.25 22.29 10.12
N SER A 44 -10.63 22.93 9.11
CA SER A 44 -9.94 22.23 8.02
C SER A 44 -8.69 21.48 8.47
N GLY A 45 -7.99 21.99 9.48
CA GLY A 45 -6.87 21.30 10.11
C GLY A 45 -7.30 20.09 10.94
N PHE A 46 -8.47 20.16 11.59
CA PHE A 46 -9.00 19.09 12.44
C PHE A 46 -9.72 17.98 11.64
N LEU A 47 -10.63 18.36 10.74
CA LEU A 47 -11.44 17.42 9.95
C LEU A 47 -10.77 17.00 8.63
N GLY A 48 -9.68 17.67 8.23
CA GLY A 48 -9.01 17.44 6.95
C GLY A 48 -9.96 17.67 5.76
N ALA A 49 -10.00 16.70 4.85
CA ALA A 49 -10.87 16.73 3.66
C ALA A 49 -12.37 16.77 4.00
N GLY A 50 -12.77 16.32 5.20
CA GLY A 50 -14.16 16.34 5.65
C GLY A 50 -14.71 17.74 5.95
N ALA A 51 -13.84 18.74 6.16
CA ALA A 51 -14.28 20.11 6.45
C ALA A 51 -15.07 20.77 5.31
N SER A 52 -14.80 20.36 4.07
CA SER A 52 -15.46 20.89 2.87
C SER A 52 -16.66 20.06 2.43
N ASP A 53 -16.88 18.89 3.02
CA ASP A 53 -18.00 17.99 2.71
C ASP A 53 -18.69 17.52 4.01
N PRO A 54 -19.60 18.34 4.56
CA PRO A 54 -20.31 18.02 5.79
C PRO A 54 -21.13 16.73 5.67
N ARG A 55 -21.66 16.44 4.47
CA ARG A 55 -22.50 15.25 4.23
C ARG A 55 -21.68 13.97 4.19
N GLY A 56 -20.57 13.98 3.45
CA GLY A 56 -19.65 12.85 3.41
C GLY A 56 -19.03 12.57 4.78
N PHE A 57 -18.69 13.64 5.51
CA PHE A 57 -18.22 13.52 6.89
C PHE A 57 -19.28 12.89 7.80
N ALA A 58 -20.51 13.43 7.81
CA ALA A 58 -21.62 12.91 8.61
C ALA A 58 -21.89 11.42 8.35
N ALA A 59 -21.90 11.01 7.07
CA ALA A 59 -22.08 9.61 6.70
C ALA A 59 -20.94 8.71 7.22
N SER A 60 -19.69 9.17 7.13
CA SER A 60 -18.53 8.43 7.61
C SER A 60 -18.52 8.29 9.14
N TRP A 61 -18.94 9.33 9.86
CA TRP A 61 -19.04 9.35 11.32
C TRP A 61 -20.18 8.47 11.83
N ALA A 62 -21.34 8.49 11.19
CA ALA A 62 -22.44 7.61 11.56
C ALA A 62 -22.12 6.13 11.29
N SER A 63 -21.33 5.86 10.25
CA SER A 63 -20.82 4.52 9.91
C SER A 63 -19.79 4.00 10.91
N SER A 64 -18.84 4.85 11.35
CA SER A 64 -17.84 4.44 12.35
C SER A 64 -18.45 4.09 13.70
N ARG A 65 -19.59 4.71 14.04
CA ARG A 65 -20.39 4.42 15.23
C ARG A 65 -21.34 3.23 15.06
N GLY A 66 -21.47 2.70 13.84
CA GLY A 66 -22.40 1.61 13.53
C GLY A 66 -23.88 1.98 13.67
N VAL A 67 -24.21 3.28 13.68
CA VAL A 67 -25.57 3.78 13.90
C VAL A 67 -26.41 3.67 12.63
N VAL A 68 -25.77 3.81 11.46
CA VAL A 68 -26.42 3.62 10.17
C VAL A 68 -26.13 2.20 9.69
N PRO A 69 -27.15 1.40 9.32
CA PRO A 69 -26.93 0.11 8.69
C PRO A 69 -26.06 0.31 7.46
N ALA A 70 -24.92 -0.38 7.39
CA ALA A 70 -24.04 -0.29 6.24
C ALA A 70 -24.89 -0.48 4.97
N PRO A 71 -24.86 0.47 4.00
CA PRO A 71 -25.66 0.36 2.81
C PRO A 71 -25.37 -1.01 2.22
N VAL A 72 -26.44 -1.79 2.00
CA VAL A 72 -26.36 -3.13 1.41
C VAL A 72 -25.94 -2.93 -0.03
N LEU A 73 -24.65 -2.68 -0.25
CA LEU A 73 -24.07 -2.54 -1.57
C LEU A 73 -24.23 -3.90 -2.24
N PRO A 74 -24.80 -3.96 -3.45
CA PRO A 74 -24.77 -5.20 -4.22
C PRO A 74 -23.31 -5.65 -4.32
N ALA A 75 -23.05 -6.93 -4.04
CA ALA A 75 -21.76 -7.56 -3.76
C ALA A 75 -20.68 -7.49 -4.89
N ALA A 76 -20.71 -6.48 -5.75
CA ALA A 76 -19.76 -6.24 -6.82
C ALA A 76 -18.37 -5.82 -6.31
N GLY A 77 -18.29 -5.06 -5.21
CA GLY A 77 -17.01 -4.58 -4.66
C GLY A 77 -16.17 -5.66 -3.96
N ILE A 78 -16.82 -6.56 -3.21
CA ILE A 78 -16.16 -7.63 -2.45
C ILE A 78 -15.55 -8.69 -3.38
N ARG A 79 -16.17 -8.92 -4.55
CA ARG A 79 -15.66 -9.87 -5.55
C ARG A 79 -14.32 -9.45 -6.14
N ARG A 80 -14.08 -8.14 -6.34
CA ARG A 80 -12.79 -7.64 -6.85
C ARG A 80 -11.65 -7.85 -5.85
N GLY A 81 -11.89 -7.57 -4.56
CA GLY A 81 -10.90 -7.81 -3.51
C GLY A 81 -10.57 -9.29 -3.34
N ARG A 82 -11.58 -10.17 -3.37
CA ARG A 82 -11.40 -11.63 -3.31
C ARG A 82 -10.72 -12.18 -4.56
N ALA A 83 -11.07 -11.72 -5.76
CA ALA A 83 -10.44 -12.19 -7.00
C ALA A 83 -8.95 -11.85 -7.05
N VAL A 84 -8.57 -10.65 -6.56
CA VAL A 84 -7.16 -10.24 -6.47
C VAL A 84 -6.41 -11.06 -5.43
N LEU A 85 -7.02 -11.35 -4.27
CA LEU A 85 -6.41 -12.21 -3.25
C LEU A 85 -6.22 -13.65 -3.75
N VAL A 86 -7.20 -14.19 -4.48
CA VAL A 86 -7.13 -15.51 -5.12
C VAL A 86 -6.05 -15.55 -6.20
N ALA A 87 -6.01 -14.56 -7.09
CA ALA A 87 -4.97 -14.44 -8.10
C ALA A 87 -3.57 -14.34 -7.48
N PHE A 88 -3.44 -13.56 -6.38
CA PHE A 88 -2.21 -13.44 -5.62
C PHE A 88 -1.78 -14.77 -5.00
N THR A 89 -2.69 -15.49 -4.33
CA THR A 89 -2.38 -16.81 -3.76
C THR A 89 -1.99 -17.83 -4.84
N ALA A 90 -2.61 -17.78 -6.01
CA ALA A 90 -2.28 -18.64 -7.13
C ALA A 90 -0.87 -18.35 -7.67
N VAL A 91 -0.52 -17.08 -7.86
CA VAL A 91 0.83 -16.67 -8.33
C VAL A 91 1.89 -17.04 -7.29
N ALA A 92 1.64 -16.78 -6.00
CA ALA A 92 2.57 -17.14 -4.93
C ALA A 92 2.79 -18.67 -4.86
N ALA A 93 1.74 -19.47 -5.02
CA ALA A 93 1.84 -20.92 -5.06
C ALA A 93 2.64 -21.41 -6.28
N ILE A 94 2.43 -20.82 -7.47
CA ILE A 94 3.19 -21.18 -8.69
C ILE A 94 4.67 -20.86 -8.52
N VAL A 95 5.01 -19.68 -7.99
CA VAL A 95 6.39 -19.29 -7.72
C VAL A 95 7.04 -20.23 -6.70
N PHE A 96 6.31 -20.58 -5.65
CA PHE A 96 6.78 -21.51 -4.63
C PHE A 96 7.04 -22.92 -5.19
N VAL A 97 6.10 -23.46 -5.96
CA VAL A 97 6.26 -24.77 -6.62
C VAL A 97 7.42 -24.74 -7.62
N GLY A 98 7.55 -23.67 -8.40
CA GLY A 98 8.68 -23.50 -9.34
C GLY A 98 10.03 -23.47 -8.62
N ALA A 99 10.14 -22.77 -7.49
CA ALA A 99 11.34 -22.73 -6.67
C ALA A 99 11.68 -24.12 -6.08
N VAL A 100 10.68 -24.83 -5.56
CA VAL A 100 10.85 -26.20 -5.05
C VAL A 100 11.27 -27.17 -6.16
N LEU A 101 10.68 -27.08 -7.34
CA LEU A 101 11.07 -27.90 -8.49
C LEU A 101 12.51 -27.59 -8.93
N LEU A 102 12.89 -26.31 -9.02
CA LEU A 102 14.25 -25.91 -9.39
C LEU A 102 15.28 -26.49 -8.41
N LEU A 103 15.00 -26.37 -7.10
CA LEU A 103 15.83 -26.92 -6.03
C LEU A 103 15.92 -28.45 -6.10
N ALA A 104 14.83 -29.13 -6.46
CA ALA A 104 14.80 -30.58 -6.60
C ALA A 104 15.51 -31.09 -7.87
N THR A 105 15.49 -30.34 -8.97
CA THR A 105 16.08 -30.74 -10.26
C THR A 105 17.57 -30.45 -10.42
N GLY A 106 18.19 -29.72 -9.49
CA GLY A 106 19.60 -29.90 -9.12
C GLY A 106 20.72 -29.85 -10.18
N GLU A 107 20.53 -29.33 -11.39
CA GLU A 107 21.64 -29.17 -12.36
C GLU A 107 21.96 -27.68 -12.64
N PRO A 108 22.83 -27.04 -11.84
CA PRO A 108 23.38 -25.74 -12.18
C PRO A 108 24.58 -25.95 -13.14
N LYS A 109 24.33 -26.28 -14.41
CA LYS A 109 25.36 -26.16 -15.45
C LYS A 109 25.36 -24.74 -16.01
N ILE A 110 25.77 -23.76 -15.20
CA ILE A 110 26.24 -22.48 -15.75
C ILE A 110 27.70 -22.71 -16.12
N ALA A 111 27.93 -23.28 -17.30
CA ALA A 111 29.24 -23.32 -17.92
C ALA A 111 29.60 -21.90 -18.34
N LEU A 112 30.18 -21.15 -17.40
CA LEU A 112 30.79 -19.86 -17.66
C LEU A 112 32.03 -20.13 -18.54
N LEU A 113 31.84 -20.07 -19.86
CA LEU A 113 32.93 -20.06 -20.83
C LEU A 113 33.71 -18.76 -20.65
N THR A 114 34.62 -18.75 -19.68
CA THR A 114 35.61 -17.70 -19.53
C THR A 114 36.55 -17.82 -20.73
N THR A 115 36.23 -17.08 -21.79
CA THR A 115 37.08 -16.95 -22.97
C THR A 115 38.24 -16.04 -22.58
N GLY A 116 39.21 -16.60 -21.88
CA GLY A 116 40.50 -15.97 -21.62
C GLY A 116 41.37 -16.06 -22.87
N ARG A 117 41.26 -15.05 -23.74
CA ARG A 117 42.29 -14.67 -24.71
C ARG A 117 42.98 -13.45 -24.08
N LEU A 118 44.27 -13.45 -23.78
CA LEU A 118 45.39 -13.17 -24.70
C LEU A 118 46.74 -13.22 -23.93
N ALA A 119 47.83 -13.19 -24.70
CA ALA A 119 49.25 -13.03 -24.34
C ALA A 119 49.95 -14.33 -23.91
N GLY A 120 51.00 -14.81 -24.56
CA GLY A 120 52.07 -14.12 -25.27
C GLY A 120 53.35 -14.23 -24.45
N SER A 121 54.42 -14.78 -25.07
CA SER A 121 55.84 -14.74 -24.68
C SER A 121 56.46 -16.04 -24.12
N PRO A 122 57.73 -16.34 -24.49
CA PRO A 122 58.30 -17.68 -24.46
C PRO A 122 59.11 -18.00 -23.19
N ALA A 123 59.37 -19.29 -23.05
CA ALA A 123 60.18 -19.98 -22.06
C ALA A 123 61.36 -19.19 -21.47
N GLY A 124 61.29 -18.92 -20.18
CA GLY A 124 62.41 -18.57 -19.31
C GLY A 124 61.91 -18.71 -17.88
N GLY A 125 62.29 -19.81 -17.22
CA GLY A 125 61.55 -20.38 -16.09
C GLY A 125 61.34 -19.48 -14.89
N THR A 126 60.23 -19.70 -14.18
CA THR A 126 60.14 -19.59 -12.72
C THR A 126 58.79 -20.11 -12.24
N PHE A 127 58.87 -21.02 -11.25
CA PHE A 127 57.93 -21.23 -10.16
C PHE A 127 56.43 -21.23 -10.50
N ALA A 128 55.87 -22.44 -10.65
CA ALA A 128 54.42 -22.65 -10.71
C ALA A 128 53.81 -22.49 -9.30
N PRO A 129 52.98 -21.45 -9.03
CA PRO A 129 52.16 -21.43 -7.82
C PRO A 129 51.08 -22.52 -7.92
N PRO A 130 50.66 -23.12 -6.78
CA PRO A 130 49.56 -24.08 -6.78
C PRO A 130 48.28 -23.40 -7.29
N PRO A 131 47.43 -24.12 -8.04
CA PRO A 131 46.19 -23.57 -8.52
C PRO A 131 45.29 -23.25 -7.33
N SER A 132 45.12 -21.96 -7.06
CA SER A 132 44.09 -21.45 -6.17
C SER A 132 42.74 -21.82 -6.78
N ARG A 133 42.17 -22.92 -6.31
CA ARG A 133 40.77 -23.28 -6.55
C ARG A 133 39.92 -22.21 -5.89
N VAL A 134 39.53 -21.20 -6.66
CA VAL A 134 38.44 -20.31 -6.27
C VAL A 134 37.20 -21.20 -6.22
N LEU A 135 36.87 -21.67 -5.02
CA LEU A 135 35.57 -22.22 -4.70
C LEU A 135 34.57 -21.08 -4.94
N ALA A 136 34.04 -21.01 -6.16
CA ALA A 136 32.86 -20.22 -6.46
C ALA A 136 31.76 -20.73 -5.53
N SER A 137 31.55 -19.97 -4.45
CA SER A 137 30.65 -20.31 -3.36
C SER A 137 29.28 -20.63 -3.95
N GLY A 138 28.78 -21.84 -3.68
CA GLY A 138 27.46 -22.32 -4.11
C GLY A 138 26.29 -21.62 -3.41
N ALA A 139 26.40 -20.30 -3.19
CA ALA A 139 25.37 -19.45 -2.61
C ALA A 139 24.34 -18.95 -3.65
N ALA A 140 24.50 -19.34 -4.92
CA ALA A 140 23.65 -18.92 -6.03
C ALA A 140 22.13 -19.15 -5.83
N PRO A 141 21.62 -20.21 -5.17
CA PRO A 141 20.17 -20.41 -5.09
C PRO A 141 19.45 -19.44 -4.14
N ILE A 142 20.08 -19.10 -3.01
CA ILE A 142 19.47 -18.27 -1.96
C ILE A 142 19.33 -16.82 -2.43
N GLU A 143 20.31 -16.32 -3.19
CA GLU A 143 20.28 -14.97 -3.75
C GLU A 143 19.08 -14.74 -4.66
N TRP A 144 18.75 -15.72 -5.53
CA TRP A 144 17.57 -15.62 -6.40
C TRP A 144 16.25 -15.68 -5.63
N VAL A 145 16.18 -16.48 -4.55
CA VAL A 145 14.98 -16.54 -3.69
C VAL A 145 14.76 -15.21 -2.97
N LEU A 146 15.83 -14.60 -2.45
CA LEU A 146 15.75 -13.30 -1.79
C LEU A 146 15.42 -12.17 -2.77
N LEU A 147 15.93 -12.23 -4.01
CA LEU A 147 15.59 -11.28 -5.06
C LEU A 147 14.11 -11.38 -5.43
N ALA A 148 13.59 -12.59 -5.63
CA ALA A 148 12.18 -12.82 -5.91
C ALA A 148 11.29 -12.28 -4.76
N PHE A 149 11.67 -12.57 -3.50
CA PHE A 149 10.96 -12.06 -2.33
C PHE A 149 10.99 -10.53 -2.27
N SER A 150 12.13 -9.91 -2.58
CA SER A 150 12.29 -8.45 -2.58
C SER A 150 11.44 -7.78 -3.66
N VAL A 151 11.33 -8.37 -4.85
CA VAL A 151 10.45 -7.86 -5.93
C VAL A 151 8.99 -7.94 -5.51
N VAL A 152 8.57 -9.04 -4.87
CA VAL A 152 7.20 -9.18 -4.34
C VAL A 152 6.92 -8.15 -3.25
N ALA A 153 7.86 -7.96 -2.31
CA ALA A 153 7.74 -6.97 -1.24
C ALA A 153 7.68 -5.53 -1.80
N LEU A 154 8.51 -5.19 -2.78
CA LEU A 154 8.48 -3.90 -3.46
C LEU A 154 7.17 -3.67 -4.22
N GLY A 155 6.66 -4.68 -4.92
CA GLY A 155 5.37 -4.63 -5.57
C GLY A 155 4.23 -4.37 -4.58
N PHE A 156 4.29 -4.99 -3.40
CA PHE A 156 3.33 -4.77 -2.32
C PHE A 156 3.41 -3.34 -1.75
N CYS A 157 4.62 -2.84 -1.47
CA CYS A 157 4.84 -1.49 -0.99
C CYS A 157 4.35 -0.43 -2.00
N ALA A 158 4.67 -0.60 -3.28
CA ALA A 158 4.22 0.28 -4.37
C ALA A 158 2.69 0.25 -4.52
N TRP A 159 2.08 -0.93 -4.46
CA TRP A 159 0.62 -1.07 -4.52
C TRP A 159 -0.08 -0.43 -3.33
N GLY A 160 0.43 -0.62 -2.12
CA GLY A 160 -0.06 0.04 -0.90
C GLY A 160 0.03 1.56 -1.01
N TRP A 161 1.10 2.08 -1.62
CA TRP A 161 1.26 3.49 -1.92
C TRP A 161 0.25 4.00 -2.94
N VAL A 162 0.01 3.31 -4.05
CA VAL A 162 -0.99 3.70 -5.06
C VAL A 162 -2.40 3.74 -4.45
N ARG A 163 -2.73 2.78 -3.59
CA ARG A 163 -4.03 2.74 -2.90
C ARG A 163 -4.23 3.91 -1.93
N ARG A 164 -3.16 4.44 -1.32
CA ARG A 164 -3.23 5.61 -0.42
C ARG A 164 -3.04 6.94 -1.16
N GLY A 165 -2.22 6.98 -2.21
CA GLY A 165 -1.78 8.17 -2.92
C GLY A 165 -2.83 8.80 -3.85
N GLY A 166 -3.92 8.10 -4.15
CA GLY A 166 -5.08 8.69 -4.83
C GLY A 166 -5.70 9.89 -4.08
N LEU A 167 -5.37 10.07 -2.79
CA LEU A 167 -5.83 11.20 -1.99
C LEU A 167 -4.96 12.46 -2.14
N THR A 168 -3.67 12.34 -2.44
CA THR A 168 -2.74 13.50 -2.40
C THR A 168 -2.64 14.24 -3.72
N THR A 169 -2.99 13.62 -4.85
CA THR A 169 -2.86 14.25 -6.17
C THR A 169 -3.97 15.27 -6.46
N GLN A 170 -5.12 15.19 -5.77
CA GLN A 170 -6.16 16.22 -5.88
C GLN A 170 -5.75 17.55 -5.21
N GLU A 171 -4.91 17.51 -4.18
CA GLU A 171 -4.47 18.70 -3.44
C GLU A 171 -3.55 19.60 -4.29
N ALA A 172 -2.70 19.01 -5.14
CA ALA A 172 -1.79 19.77 -6.00
C ALA A 172 -2.48 20.42 -7.21
N ALA A 173 -3.59 19.85 -7.70
CA ALA A 173 -4.33 20.37 -8.84
C ALA A 173 -5.33 21.49 -8.46
N GLY A 174 -5.77 21.54 -7.20
CA GLY A 174 -6.65 22.59 -6.68
C GLY A 174 -5.92 23.91 -6.44
N ARG A 175 -4.65 23.86 -6.00
CA ARG A 175 -3.89 25.06 -5.58
C ARG A 175 -3.48 26.01 -6.71
N ARG A 176 -3.44 25.53 -7.97
CA ARG A 176 -3.13 26.40 -9.13
C ARG A 176 -4.33 27.17 -9.67
N ARG A 177 -5.55 26.89 -9.20
CA ARG A 177 -6.77 27.54 -9.69
C ARG A 177 -7.24 28.73 -8.85
N SER A 178 -6.64 28.99 -7.69
CA SER A 178 -7.04 30.12 -6.82
C SER A 178 -6.13 31.35 -6.90
N THR A 179 -5.19 31.40 -7.84
CA THR A 179 -4.27 32.53 -8.03
C THR A 179 -4.43 33.23 -9.38
N SER A 180 -5.58 33.04 -10.04
CA SER A 180 -5.96 33.75 -11.27
C SER A 180 -7.32 34.41 -11.11
#